data_AF-A0A9E0Q570-F1
#
_entry.id   AF-A0A9E0Q570-F1
#
_cell.length_a   1.000
_cell.length_b   1.000
_cell.length_c   1.000
_cell.angle_alpha   90.00
_cell.angle_beta   90.00
_cell.angle_gamma   90.00
#
_symmetry.space_group_name_H-M   'P 1'
#
loop_
_entity.id
_entity.type
_entity.pdbx_description
1 polymer ?
#
loop_
_entity_poly.entity_id
_entity_poly.type
_entity_poly.pdbx_seq_one_letter_code
_entity_poly.pdbx_strand_id
1 'polypeptide(L)'
;MADIRPRWEWRSFGRRFGAAEAHLAQLTPSGVQESDETYLLAPAGGNVKIRDALMDIKVLREVNADGLEQWTPVMKAGFPIPAVEAVRVLEALALPVPKPMRASYTQDEFIAQFAAPGAAVRVVTVHKRRVRYTVGGCMAELSDVVVNGKPTRTLAVESEDAAGVMQAVRELGLGGYSNTSYPRAMAALIDGEPERYAVIDAGTNSIKFHVAERDPGGRWRSVVDRAEMTRLGEGLAPRGVISEAALERTAVAIAGMVDEAKRLGVRAIAAVGTAGLRIASNGDAAVAALRARTGVQIEVIAGEEEGRLAYVAAQAGLGLDKGTLVVFDTGGGSSQFTFGHDGGVDERFSVDVGAVRYTERFRLDHAVSPEVLRQALAAMSIDLSRIAGRPAPDALVAMGGAVTNLTAVMHGLATYDPAVVQGSVLDRAEIDRQIELYRARDAEARRAIVGLQPKRAEVILAGACIVRTVMDLLGKQSFTVSDRGLRHGVLAERFGA
;
A
#
# COMPACT_ATOMS: atom_id res chain seq x y z
N MET A 1 19.52 -40.33 -17.87
CA MET A 1 19.30 -38.88 -17.72
C MET A 1 19.02 -38.62 -16.26
N ALA A 2 19.61 -37.59 -15.65
CA ALA A 2 19.25 -37.21 -14.29
C ALA A 2 17.74 -36.96 -14.24
N ASP A 3 17.07 -37.47 -13.20
CA ASP A 3 15.64 -37.32 -12.99
C ASP A 3 15.30 -35.82 -12.91
N ILE A 4 14.64 -35.26 -13.93
CA ILE A 4 14.28 -33.84 -13.95
C ILE A 4 13.08 -33.68 -13.03
N ARG A 5 13.35 -33.23 -11.80
CA ARG A 5 12.31 -33.01 -10.80
C ARG A 5 11.65 -31.64 -11.00
N PRO A 6 10.32 -31.59 -11.19
CA PRO A 6 9.58 -30.33 -11.17
C PRO A 6 9.80 -29.60 -9.84
N ARG A 7 9.86 -28.26 -9.90
CA ARG A 7 10.01 -27.42 -8.71
C ARG A 7 8.86 -26.44 -8.64
N TRP A 8 8.34 -26.25 -7.44
CA TRP A 8 7.43 -25.16 -7.12
C TRP A 8 8.22 -23.87 -7.01
N GLU A 9 7.77 -22.83 -7.70
CA GLU A 9 8.38 -21.51 -7.70
C GLU A 9 7.35 -20.48 -7.22
N TRP A 10 7.78 -19.69 -6.23
CA TRP A 10 7.19 -18.41 -5.89
C TRP A 10 8.15 -17.31 -6.35
N ARG A 11 7.66 -16.28 -7.03
CA ARG A 11 8.44 -15.11 -7.43
C ARG A 11 7.57 -13.86 -7.41
N SER A 12 8.13 -12.77 -6.90
CA SER A 12 7.54 -11.45 -7.05
C SER A 12 8.56 -10.46 -7.62
N PHE A 13 8.03 -9.38 -8.19
CA PHE A 13 8.77 -8.28 -8.80
C PHE A 13 8.55 -7.02 -7.98
N GLY A 14 9.49 -6.10 -7.98
CA GLY A 14 9.38 -4.85 -7.21
C GLY A 14 10.64 -4.02 -7.28
N ARG A 15 10.62 -2.86 -6.63
CA ARG A 15 11.83 -2.05 -6.43
C ARG A 15 12.55 -2.38 -5.12
N ARG A 16 11.80 -2.85 -4.12
CA ARG A 16 12.28 -3.21 -2.78
C ARG A 16 11.37 -4.28 -2.19
N PHE A 17 11.93 -5.19 -1.38
CA PHE A 17 11.16 -6.18 -0.61
C PHE A 17 11.23 -5.97 0.91
N GLY A 18 11.74 -4.82 1.36
CA GLY A 18 11.68 -4.36 2.74
C GLY A 18 12.26 -5.36 3.74
N ALA A 19 11.43 -5.82 4.68
CA ALA A 19 11.81 -6.79 5.70
C ALA A 19 12.44 -8.07 5.14
N ALA A 20 12.03 -8.52 3.94
CA ALA A 20 12.64 -9.69 3.31
C ALA A 20 14.12 -9.45 2.98
N GLU A 21 14.47 -8.26 2.47
CA GLU A 21 15.87 -7.92 2.16
C GLU A 21 16.70 -7.81 3.45
N ALA A 22 16.13 -7.20 4.50
CA ALA A 22 16.77 -7.12 5.80
C ALA A 22 17.01 -8.51 6.42
N HIS A 23 16.06 -9.43 6.27
CA HIS A 23 16.23 -10.83 6.68
C HIS A 23 17.35 -11.49 5.87
N LEU A 24 17.29 -11.45 4.53
CA LEU A 24 18.30 -12.08 3.68
C LEU A 24 19.71 -11.52 3.93
N ALA A 25 19.85 -10.23 4.28
CA ALA A 25 21.12 -9.61 4.62
C ALA A 25 21.78 -10.19 5.90
N GLN A 26 21.01 -10.84 6.77
CA GLN A 26 21.51 -11.54 7.96
C GLN A 26 21.97 -12.97 7.66
N LEU A 27 21.64 -13.50 6.48
CA LEU A 27 22.02 -14.84 6.06
C LEU A 27 23.32 -14.83 5.24
N THR A 28 24.07 -15.93 5.29
CA THR A 28 25.23 -16.11 4.42
C THR A 28 24.77 -16.46 2.99
N PRO A 29 25.17 -15.70 1.96
CA PRO A 29 24.86 -16.04 0.58
C PRO A 29 25.49 -17.37 0.18
N SER A 30 24.73 -18.23 -0.50
CA SER A 30 25.23 -19.49 -1.08
C SER A 30 25.97 -19.27 -2.40
N GLY A 31 25.81 -18.09 -3.02
CA GLY A 31 26.56 -17.69 -4.20
C GLY A 31 25.99 -16.46 -4.89
N VAL A 32 26.80 -15.88 -5.78
CA VAL A 32 26.42 -14.79 -6.68
C VAL A 32 26.58 -15.26 -8.12
N GLN A 33 25.59 -14.99 -8.96
CA GLN A 33 25.65 -15.33 -10.38
C GLN A 33 25.12 -14.18 -11.24
N GLU A 34 25.87 -13.85 -12.27
CA GLU A 34 25.46 -12.94 -13.33
C GLU A 34 25.14 -13.70 -14.62
N SER A 35 24.22 -13.18 -15.41
CA SER A 35 23.93 -13.72 -16.74
C SER A 35 23.21 -12.72 -17.62
N ASP A 36 23.53 -12.74 -18.90
CA ASP A 36 22.73 -12.15 -19.97
C ASP A 36 21.83 -13.23 -20.59
N GLU A 37 20.54 -12.95 -20.64
CA GLU A 37 19.51 -13.84 -21.16
C GLU A 37 18.69 -13.11 -22.23
N THR A 38 18.28 -13.83 -23.27
CA THR A 38 17.29 -13.35 -24.25
C THR A 38 16.01 -14.13 -24.08
N TYR A 39 14.91 -13.47 -23.70
CA TYR A 39 13.59 -14.09 -23.60
C TYR A 39 12.81 -13.92 -24.89
N LEU A 40 12.06 -14.96 -25.24
CA LEU A 40 11.11 -14.95 -26.35
C LEU A 40 9.70 -14.91 -25.76
N LEU A 41 9.07 -13.74 -25.78
CA LEU A 41 7.73 -13.54 -25.22
C LEU A 41 6.66 -13.67 -26.30
N ALA A 42 5.81 -14.68 -26.21
CA ALA A 42 4.64 -14.83 -27.07
C ALA A 42 3.34 -14.44 -26.33
N PRO A 43 2.27 -14.04 -27.04
CA PRO A 43 0.99 -13.65 -26.43
C PRO A 43 0.32 -14.78 -25.63
N ALA A 44 0.49 -16.02 -26.10
CA ALA A 44 -0.01 -17.21 -25.42
C ALA A 44 0.82 -17.59 -24.16
N GLY A 45 1.89 -16.86 -23.87
CA GLY A 45 2.81 -17.13 -22.78
C GLY A 45 3.96 -18.04 -23.18
N GLY A 46 4.40 -18.88 -22.24
CA GLY A 46 5.58 -19.71 -22.37
C GLY A 46 6.82 -19.13 -21.68
N ASN A 47 7.73 -20.01 -21.28
CA ASN A 47 8.99 -19.64 -20.64
C ASN A 47 10.15 -20.18 -21.48
N VAL A 48 10.45 -19.42 -22.54
CA VAL A 48 11.51 -19.73 -23.51
C VAL A 48 12.57 -18.66 -23.42
N LYS A 49 13.82 -19.09 -23.24
CA LYS A 49 14.96 -18.18 -23.16
C LYS A 49 16.20 -18.76 -23.81
N ILE A 50 17.10 -17.87 -24.19
CA ILE A 50 18.43 -18.18 -24.68
C ILE A 50 19.43 -17.65 -23.65
N ARG A 51 20.37 -18.49 -23.23
CA ARG A 51 21.49 -18.12 -22.35
C ARG A 51 22.71 -18.95 -22.73
N ASP A 52 23.87 -18.30 -22.83
CA ASP A 52 25.15 -18.94 -23.19
C ASP A 52 25.05 -19.78 -24.49
N ALA A 53 24.36 -19.25 -25.51
CA ALA A 53 24.05 -19.93 -26.78
C ALA A 53 23.25 -21.26 -26.64
N LEU A 54 22.53 -21.43 -25.52
CA LEU A 54 21.62 -22.54 -25.29
C LEU A 54 20.17 -22.03 -25.21
N MET A 55 19.28 -22.65 -26.00
CA MET A 55 17.84 -22.52 -25.89
C MET A 55 17.32 -23.36 -24.73
N ASP A 56 16.56 -22.76 -23.82
CA ASP A 56 15.96 -23.37 -22.63
C ASP A 56 14.44 -23.17 -22.66
N ILE A 57 13.69 -24.25 -22.46
CA ILE A 57 12.22 -24.23 -22.33
C ILE A 57 11.83 -24.79 -20.97
N LYS A 58 11.09 -23.98 -20.21
CA LYS A 58 10.33 -24.43 -19.04
C LYS A 58 8.85 -24.46 -19.35
N VAL A 59 8.19 -25.55 -18.99
CA VAL A 59 6.74 -25.71 -19.10
C VAL A 59 6.11 -25.65 -17.72
N LEU A 60 5.05 -24.84 -17.61
CA LEU A 60 4.20 -24.80 -16.42
C LEU A 60 3.36 -26.08 -16.39
N ARG A 61 3.46 -26.85 -15.31
CA ARG A 61 2.69 -28.08 -15.11
C ARG A 61 1.34 -27.80 -14.48
N GLU A 62 1.38 -27.07 -13.38
CA GLU A 62 0.19 -26.76 -12.59
C GLU A 62 0.40 -25.53 -11.72
N VAL A 63 -0.72 -25.00 -11.23
CA VAL A 63 -0.78 -23.95 -10.21
C VAL A 63 -1.61 -24.48 -9.05
N ASN A 64 -1.07 -24.47 -7.84
CA ASN A 64 -1.78 -24.98 -6.67
C ASN A 64 -2.74 -23.94 -6.06
N ALA A 65 -3.43 -24.32 -4.97
CA ALA A 65 -4.38 -23.44 -4.27
C ALA A 65 -3.73 -22.19 -3.65
N ASP A 66 -2.44 -22.24 -3.32
CA ASP A 66 -1.67 -21.10 -2.83
C ASP A 66 -1.15 -20.19 -3.96
N GLY A 67 -1.41 -20.54 -5.22
CA GLY A 67 -0.93 -19.82 -6.40
C GLY A 67 0.53 -20.08 -6.76
N LEU A 68 1.19 -21.09 -6.17
CA LEU A 68 2.53 -21.52 -6.58
C LEU A 68 2.49 -22.15 -7.96
N GLU A 69 3.52 -21.88 -8.75
CA GLU A 69 3.65 -22.42 -10.11
C GLU A 69 4.68 -23.55 -10.11
N GLN A 70 4.31 -24.75 -10.59
CA GLN A 70 5.25 -25.86 -10.73
C GLN A 70 5.84 -25.90 -12.14
N TRP A 71 7.15 -25.72 -12.26
CA TRP A 71 7.85 -25.65 -13.54
C TRP A 71 8.72 -26.88 -13.79
N THR A 72 8.71 -27.38 -15.03
CA THR A 72 9.60 -28.45 -15.49
C THR A 72 10.47 -27.97 -16.65
N PRO A 73 11.80 -28.05 -16.55
CA PRO A 73 12.68 -27.92 -17.72
C PRO A 73 12.42 -29.07 -18.69
N VAL A 74 12.02 -28.77 -19.94
CA VAL A 74 11.71 -29.82 -20.94
C VAL A 74 12.71 -29.86 -22.08
N MET A 75 13.52 -28.81 -22.25
CA MET A 75 14.48 -28.70 -23.34
C MET A 75 15.67 -27.83 -22.95
N LYS A 76 16.87 -28.29 -23.32
CA LYS A 76 18.09 -27.49 -23.33
C LYS A 76 18.90 -27.87 -24.57
N ALA A 77 18.94 -27.01 -25.57
CA ALA A 77 19.60 -27.29 -26.86
C ALA A 77 20.56 -26.18 -27.24
N GLY A 78 21.76 -26.52 -27.70
CA GLY A 78 22.74 -25.56 -28.20
C GLY A 78 22.49 -25.18 -29.66
N PHE A 79 22.83 -23.94 -30.00
CA PHE A 79 22.82 -23.52 -31.39
C PHE A 79 24.00 -24.10 -32.19
N PRO A 80 23.82 -24.44 -33.49
CA PRO A 80 22.58 -24.36 -34.23
C PRO A 80 21.57 -25.43 -33.80
N ILE A 81 20.31 -25.04 -33.55
CA ILE A 81 19.28 -25.98 -33.10
C ILE A 81 18.68 -26.72 -34.32
N PRO A 82 18.49 -28.04 -34.25
CA PRO A 82 17.82 -28.81 -35.31
C PRO A 82 16.35 -28.39 -35.52
N ALA A 83 15.80 -28.65 -36.71
CA ALA A 83 14.41 -28.37 -37.04
C ALA A 83 13.41 -28.94 -36.02
N VAL A 84 13.64 -30.16 -35.55
CA VAL A 84 12.78 -30.82 -34.54
C VAL A 84 12.75 -30.07 -33.21
N GLU A 85 13.88 -29.51 -32.79
CA GLU A 85 13.96 -28.71 -31.57
C GLU A 85 13.36 -27.30 -31.80
N ALA A 86 13.55 -26.72 -32.98
CA ALA A 86 12.88 -25.48 -33.36
C ALA A 86 11.35 -25.61 -33.34
N VAL A 87 10.80 -26.74 -33.79
CA VAL A 87 9.35 -27.05 -33.69
C VAL A 87 8.90 -27.04 -32.23
N ARG A 88 9.64 -27.68 -31.33
CA ARG A 88 9.31 -27.70 -29.88
C ARG A 88 9.31 -26.30 -29.27
N VAL A 89 10.21 -25.41 -29.72
CA VAL A 89 10.21 -24.00 -29.30
C VAL A 89 8.94 -23.29 -29.77
N LEU A 90 8.55 -23.45 -31.04
CA LEU A 90 7.33 -22.84 -31.58
C LEU A 90 6.08 -23.36 -30.89
N GLU A 91 6.00 -24.67 -30.62
CA GLU A 91 4.92 -25.28 -29.85
C GLU A 91 4.85 -24.73 -28.42
N ALA A 92 5.99 -24.58 -27.74
CA ALA A 92 6.04 -24.00 -26.39
C ALA A 92 5.62 -22.52 -26.35
N LEU A 93 5.77 -21.80 -27.46
CA LEU A 93 5.30 -20.43 -27.65
C LEU A 93 3.88 -20.37 -28.23
N ALA A 94 3.25 -21.52 -28.48
CA ALA A 94 1.96 -21.69 -29.16
C ALA A 94 1.88 -20.95 -30.52
N LEU A 95 2.96 -21.05 -31.31
CA LEU A 95 3.07 -20.46 -32.64
C LEU A 95 2.84 -21.51 -33.73
N PRO A 96 2.33 -21.10 -34.89
CA PRO A 96 2.23 -22.00 -36.04
C PRO A 96 3.63 -22.41 -36.52
N VAL A 97 3.77 -23.66 -36.93
CA VAL A 97 5.00 -24.20 -37.52
C VAL A 97 4.95 -23.99 -39.04
N PRO A 98 5.79 -23.11 -39.62
CA PRO A 98 5.78 -22.87 -41.06
C PRO A 98 6.39 -24.05 -41.83
N LYS A 99 5.97 -24.23 -43.08
CA LYS A 99 6.56 -25.19 -44.02
C LYS A 99 6.95 -24.47 -45.32
N PRO A 100 8.15 -24.74 -45.89
CA PRO A 100 9.19 -25.64 -45.40
C PRO A 100 9.98 -25.06 -44.21
N MET A 101 10.57 -25.93 -43.39
CA MET A 101 11.55 -25.55 -42.36
C MET A 101 12.98 -25.79 -42.84
N ARG A 102 13.94 -25.03 -42.29
CA ARG A 102 15.37 -25.32 -42.47
C ARG A 102 15.74 -26.58 -41.68
N ALA A 103 16.84 -27.24 -42.06
CA ALA A 103 17.35 -28.40 -41.33
C ALA A 103 17.83 -28.05 -39.91
N SER A 104 18.44 -26.88 -39.75
CA SER A 104 18.83 -26.29 -38.47
C SER A 104 18.84 -24.77 -38.56
N TYR A 105 18.93 -24.12 -37.40
CA TYR A 105 18.93 -22.67 -37.26
C TYR A 105 20.08 -22.24 -36.38
N THR A 106 20.91 -21.30 -36.82
CA THR A 106 21.73 -20.50 -35.89
C THR A 106 20.82 -19.62 -35.01
N GLN A 107 21.39 -19.03 -33.95
CA GLN A 107 20.63 -18.12 -33.10
C GLN A 107 20.05 -16.94 -33.89
N ASP A 108 20.88 -16.31 -34.73
CA ASP A 108 20.47 -15.16 -35.54
C ASP A 108 19.42 -15.54 -36.58
N GLU A 109 19.56 -16.70 -37.22
CA GLU A 109 18.57 -17.21 -38.18
C GLU A 109 17.23 -17.51 -37.50
N PHE A 110 17.26 -18.09 -36.30
CA PHE A 110 16.04 -18.36 -35.55
C PHE A 110 15.32 -17.06 -35.16
N ILE A 111 16.06 -16.09 -34.61
CA ILE A 111 15.50 -14.80 -34.21
C ILE A 111 14.97 -14.05 -35.44
N ALA A 112 15.74 -13.98 -36.54
CA ALA A 112 15.32 -13.30 -37.76
C ALA A 112 14.07 -13.92 -38.40
N GLN A 113 13.88 -15.24 -38.28
CA GLN A 113 12.74 -15.92 -38.88
C GLN A 113 11.48 -15.88 -37.98
N PHE A 114 11.63 -16.05 -36.66
CA PHE A 114 10.49 -16.31 -35.76
C PHE A 114 10.22 -15.19 -34.75
N ALA A 115 11.18 -14.28 -34.55
CA ALA A 115 11.09 -13.21 -33.55
C ALA A 115 11.61 -11.87 -34.10
N ALA A 116 11.47 -11.65 -35.41
CA ALA A 116 11.79 -10.37 -36.03
C ALA A 116 10.90 -9.24 -35.49
N PRO A 117 11.34 -7.97 -35.54
CA PRO A 117 10.51 -6.83 -35.17
C PRO A 117 9.15 -6.86 -35.88
N GLY A 118 8.06 -6.76 -35.12
CA GLY A 118 6.68 -6.83 -35.63
C GLY A 118 6.10 -8.26 -35.72
N ALA A 119 6.87 -9.30 -35.44
CA ALA A 119 6.36 -10.65 -35.27
C ALA A 119 5.53 -10.80 -33.98
N ALA A 120 4.80 -11.92 -33.87
CA ALA A 120 4.05 -12.24 -32.65
C ALA A 120 4.96 -12.42 -31.42
N VAL A 121 6.22 -12.83 -31.63
CA VAL A 121 7.21 -13.01 -30.56
C VAL A 121 8.00 -11.74 -30.34
N ARG A 122 8.03 -11.26 -29.10
CA ARG A 122 8.87 -10.14 -28.68
C ARG A 122 10.18 -10.66 -28.10
N VAL A 123 11.30 -10.19 -28.65
CA VAL A 123 12.64 -10.47 -28.11
C VAL A 123 12.94 -9.48 -26.99
N VAL A 124 13.35 -10.00 -25.84
CA VAL A 124 13.62 -9.22 -24.65
C VAL A 124 15.00 -9.53 -24.12
N THR A 125 15.84 -8.51 -24.00
CA THR A 125 17.18 -8.63 -23.40
C THR A 125 17.08 -8.44 -21.90
N VAL A 126 17.72 -9.34 -21.16
CA VAL A 126 17.65 -9.35 -19.71
C VAL A 126 19.03 -9.60 -19.12
N HIS A 127 19.54 -8.60 -18.40
CA HIS A 127 20.70 -8.77 -17.54
C HIS A 127 20.23 -9.07 -16.12
N LYS A 128 20.86 -10.05 -15.45
CA LYS A 128 20.48 -10.47 -14.10
C LYS A 128 21.72 -10.67 -13.24
N ARG A 129 21.74 -10.02 -12.08
CA ARG A 129 22.67 -10.31 -10.99
C ARG A 129 21.89 -10.90 -9.83
N ARG A 130 22.20 -12.14 -9.46
CA ARG A 130 21.42 -12.94 -8.50
C ARG A 130 22.27 -13.28 -7.29
N VAL A 131 21.74 -13.07 -6.11
CA VAL A 131 22.32 -13.52 -4.84
C VAL A 131 21.41 -14.60 -4.28
N ARG A 132 21.97 -15.77 -4.00
CA ARG A 132 21.21 -16.94 -3.52
C ARG A 132 21.41 -17.16 -2.03
N TYR A 133 20.36 -17.70 -1.42
CA TYR A 133 20.26 -17.98 0.01
C TYR A 133 19.50 -19.29 0.22
N THR A 134 19.55 -19.80 1.44
CA THR A 134 18.69 -20.90 1.88
C THR A 134 17.79 -20.40 2.99
N VAL A 135 16.47 -20.51 2.82
CA VAL A 135 15.46 -20.09 3.81
C VAL A 135 14.50 -21.25 4.03
N GLY A 136 14.37 -21.74 5.26
CA GLY A 136 13.50 -22.89 5.57
C GLY A 136 13.80 -24.13 4.72
N GLY A 137 15.06 -24.36 4.32
CA GLY A 137 15.47 -25.46 3.43
C GLY A 137 15.14 -25.25 1.94
N CYS A 138 14.51 -24.14 1.58
CA CYS A 138 14.22 -23.75 0.20
C CYS A 138 15.31 -22.84 -0.36
N MET A 139 15.51 -22.88 -1.69
CA MET A 139 16.38 -21.93 -2.37
C MET A 139 15.67 -20.59 -2.47
N ALA A 140 16.25 -19.54 -1.93
CA ALA A 140 15.78 -18.16 -2.11
C ALA A 140 16.77 -17.37 -2.96
N GLU A 141 16.26 -16.46 -3.78
CA GLU A 141 17.05 -15.69 -4.73
C GLU A 141 16.58 -14.24 -4.78
N LEU A 142 17.45 -13.30 -4.40
CA LEU A 142 17.25 -11.87 -4.61
C LEU A 142 18.05 -11.44 -5.85
N SER A 143 17.38 -10.83 -6.82
CA SER A 143 18.00 -10.47 -8.10
C SER A 143 17.79 -9.01 -8.44
N ASP A 144 18.87 -8.34 -8.85
CA ASP A 144 18.84 -7.09 -9.60
C ASP A 144 18.74 -7.42 -11.09
N VAL A 145 17.77 -6.82 -11.77
CA VAL A 145 17.36 -7.23 -13.12
C VAL A 145 17.19 -6.00 -14.00
N VAL A 146 17.73 -6.05 -15.21
CA VAL A 146 17.53 -5.00 -16.22
C VAL A 146 16.87 -5.64 -17.44
N VAL A 147 15.64 -5.23 -17.76
CA VAL A 147 14.83 -5.76 -18.87
C VAL A 147 14.71 -4.69 -19.95
N ASN A 148 15.32 -4.87 -21.12
CA ASN A 148 15.37 -3.84 -22.18
C ASN A 148 15.78 -2.44 -21.64
N GLY A 149 16.77 -2.40 -20.74
CA GLY A 149 17.23 -1.16 -20.09
C GLY A 149 16.37 -0.67 -18.91
N LYS A 150 15.22 -1.29 -18.63
CA LYS A 150 14.35 -0.95 -17.49
C LYS A 150 14.78 -1.74 -16.24
N PRO A 151 15.26 -1.09 -15.17
CA PRO A 151 15.66 -1.78 -13.95
C PRO A 151 14.46 -2.24 -13.13
N THR A 152 14.58 -3.40 -12.49
CA THR A 152 13.64 -3.96 -11.52
C THR A 152 14.39 -4.91 -10.58
N ARG A 153 13.73 -5.38 -9.52
CA ARG A 153 14.23 -6.44 -8.65
C ARG A 153 13.24 -7.59 -8.60
N THR A 154 13.74 -8.78 -8.33
CA THR A 154 12.91 -9.95 -8.06
C THR A 154 13.36 -10.68 -6.83
N LEU A 155 12.42 -11.21 -6.08
CA LEU A 155 12.68 -12.18 -5.03
C LEU A 155 11.93 -13.45 -5.35
N ALA A 156 12.62 -14.58 -5.35
CA ALA A 156 12.03 -15.89 -5.57
C ALA A 156 12.39 -16.89 -4.48
N VAL A 157 11.50 -17.86 -4.28
CA VAL A 157 11.68 -19.02 -3.42
C VAL A 157 11.26 -20.26 -4.20
N GLU A 158 12.10 -21.28 -4.26
CA GLU A 158 11.78 -22.52 -4.97
C GLU A 158 12.23 -23.79 -4.24
N SER A 159 11.43 -24.85 -4.38
CA SER A 159 11.70 -26.19 -3.82
C SER A 159 10.88 -27.26 -4.53
N GLU A 160 11.20 -28.54 -4.28
CA GLU A 160 10.31 -29.67 -4.63
C GLU A 160 9.09 -29.73 -3.69
N ASP A 161 9.20 -29.17 -2.48
CA ASP A 161 8.12 -29.11 -1.50
C ASP A 161 7.38 -27.76 -1.53
N ALA A 162 6.13 -27.77 -1.97
CA ALA A 162 5.25 -26.59 -2.00
C ALA A 162 5.01 -25.98 -0.61
N ALA A 163 4.87 -26.82 0.42
CA ALA A 163 4.58 -26.34 1.77
C ALA A 163 5.78 -25.58 2.34
N GLY A 164 6.99 -26.12 2.14
CA GLY A 164 8.26 -25.45 2.43
C GLY A 164 8.41 -24.10 1.73
N VAL A 165 8.07 -24.00 0.43
CA VAL A 165 8.09 -22.72 -0.30
C VAL A 165 7.20 -21.69 0.39
N MET A 166 5.93 -22.04 0.67
CA MET A 166 5.03 -21.10 1.33
C MET A 166 5.45 -20.75 2.76
N GLN A 167 6.12 -21.66 3.47
CA GLN A 167 6.69 -21.36 4.78
C GLN A 167 7.81 -20.32 4.68
N ALA A 168 8.75 -20.52 3.77
CA ALA A 168 9.85 -19.57 3.53
C ALA A 168 9.34 -18.20 3.04
N VAL A 169 8.34 -18.16 2.15
CA VAL A 169 7.68 -16.91 1.72
C VAL A 169 7.10 -16.15 2.92
N ARG A 170 6.48 -16.86 3.88
CA ARG A 170 5.95 -16.24 5.09
C ARG A 170 7.04 -15.77 6.05
N GLU A 171 8.09 -16.57 6.23
CA GLU A 171 9.26 -16.23 7.04
C GLU A 171 9.96 -14.95 6.54
N LEU A 172 9.95 -14.74 5.23
CA LEU A 172 10.45 -13.52 4.59
C LEU A 172 9.46 -12.35 4.62
N GLY A 173 8.25 -12.53 5.16
CA GLY A 173 7.22 -11.48 5.20
C GLY A 173 6.61 -11.15 3.82
N LEU A 174 6.67 -12.09 2.87
CA LEU A 174 6.24 -11.88 1.49
C LEU A 174 4.81 -12.35 1.20
N GLY A 175 4.07 -12.81 2.21
CA GLY A 175 2.72 -13.37 2.03
C GLY A 175 1.70 -12.41 1.41
N GLY A 176 1.95 -11.10 1.46
CA GLY A 176 1.12 -10.10 0.79
C GLY A 176 1.39 -9.93 -0.70
N TYR A 177 2.49 -10.46 -1.23
CA TYR A 177 2.92 -10.29 -2.62
C TYR A 177 2.35 -11.38 -3.54
N SER A 178 1.97 -10.99 -4.75
CA SER A 178 1.44 -11.86 -5.79
C SER A 178 2.55 -12.68 -6.45
N ASN A 179 2.36 -14.00 -6.55
CA ASN A 179 3.24 -14.84 -7.35
C ASN A 179 3.11 -14.52 -8.84
N THR A 180 4.23 -14.24 -9.50
CA THR A 180 4.29 -13.84 -10.91
C THR A 180 5.50 -14.46 -11.60
N SER A 181 5.25 -15.22 -12.67
CA SER A 181 6.32 -15.73 -13.53
C SER A 181 7.13 -14.64 -14.22
N TYR A 182 8.38 -14.97 -14.55
CA TYR A 182 9.29 -14.06 -15.25
C TYR A 182 8.72 -13.52 -16.57
N PRO A 183 8.19 -14.37 -17.48
CA PRO A 183 7.60 -13.90 -18.75
C PRO A 183 6.46 -12.90 -18.55
N ARG A 184 5.54 -13.17 -17.61
CA ARG A 184 4.40 -12.28 -17.31
C ARG A 184 4.88 -10.92 -16.80
N ALA A 185 5.80 -10.91 -15.84
CA ALA A 185 6.30 -9.67 -15.27
C ALA A 185 7.10 -8.83 -16.27
N MET A 186 7.89 -9.47 -17.15
CA MET A 186 8.62 -8.75 -18.20
C MET A 186 7.68 -8.14 -19.23
N ALA A 187 6.65 -8.86 -19.66
CA ALA A 187 5.62 -8.32 -20.55
C ALA A 187 5.02 -7.04 -19.95
N ALA A 188 4.51 -7.12 -18.71
CA ALA A 188 3.95 -5.97 -18.00
C ALA A 188 4.94 -4.79 -17.88
N LEU A 189 6.21 -5.05 -17.54
CA LEU A 189 7.24 -4.02 -17.42
C LEU A 189 7.56 -3.33 -18.76
N ILE A 190 7.60 -4.10 -19.85
CA ILE A 190 7.87 -3.58 -21.20
C ILE A 190 6.69 -2.75 -21.70
N ASP A 191 5.47 -3.26 -21.48
CA ASP A 191 4.20 -2.62 -21.84
C ASP A 191 3.92 -1.37 -20.99
N GLY A 192 4.72 -1.13 -19.96
CA GLY A 192 4.59 0.05 -19.09
C GLY A 192 3.34 -0.04 -18.23
N GLU A 193 2.88 -1.26 -17.93
CA GLU A 193 1.77 -1.46 -17.02
C GLU A 193 2.11 -0.88 -15.65
N PRO A 194 1.20 -0.11 -15.06
CA PRO A 194 1.52 0.61 -13.85
C PRO A 194 1.46 -0.32 -12.63
N GLU A 195 2.32 -0.06 -11.65
CA GLU A 195 2.42 -0.91 -10.47
C GLU A 195 1.30 -0.57 -9.49
N ARG A 196 0.46 -1.54 -9.15
CA ARG A 196 -0.63 -1.36 -8.19
C ARG A 196 -0.36 -2.08 -6.89
N TYR A 197 -0.64 -1.40 -5.79
CA TYR A 197 -0.51 -1.92 -4.44
C TYR A 197 -1.80 -1.65 -3.67
N ALA A 198 -2.12 -2.52 -2.72
CA ALA A 198 -3.30 -2.36 -1.90
C ALA A 198 -2.99 -2.35 -0.41
N VAL A 199 -3.84 -1.64 0.33
CA VAL A 199 -3.84 -1.64 1.79
C VAL A 199 -5.22 -1.96 2.31
N ILE A 200 -5.27 -2.88 3.29
CA ILE A 200 -6.46 -3.21 4.07
C ILE A 200 -6.23 -2.72 5.51
N ASP A 201 -7.05 -1.79 5.96
CA ASP A 201 -7.05 -1.29 7.35
C ASP A 201 -8.26 -1.88 8.08
N ALA A 202 -8.00 -2.90 8.90
CA ALA A 202 -8.98 -3.59 9.72
C ALA A 202 -9.23 -2.82 11.03
N GLY A 203 -10.16 -1.87 10.96
CA GLY A 203 -10.61 -1.06 12.08
C GLY A 203 -11.66 -1.75 12.95
N THR A 204 -11.90 -1.18 14.14
CA THR A 204 -12.94 -1.64 15.07
C THR A 204 -14.35 -1.56 14.48
N ASN A 205 -14.64 -0.55 13.67
CA ASN A 205 -15.98 -0.29 13.14
C ASN A 205 -16.12 -0.62 11.65
N SER A 206 -15.04 -0.41 10.89
CA SER A 206 -15.01 -0.59 9.45
C SER A 206 -13.68 -1.14 8.97
N ILE A 207 -13.72 -1.83 7.83
CA ILE A 207 -12.54 -2.27 7.08
C ILE A 207 -12.37 -1.31 5.91
N LYS A 208 -11.22 -0.65 5.81
CA LYS A 208 -10.93 0.25 4.69
C LYS A 208 -10.07 -0.48 3.67
N PHE A 209 -10.35 -0.23 2.40
CA PHE A 209 -9.62 -0.77 1.26
C PHE A 209 -9.15 0.37 0.38
N HIS A 210 -7.83 0.42 0.19
CA HIS A 210 -7.20 1.39 -0.69
C HIS A 210 -6.35 0.68 -1.72
N VAL A 211 -6.56 0.98 -2.99
CA VAL A 211 -5.68 0.55 -4.09
C VAL A 211 -5.09 1.80 -4.71
N ALA A 212 -3.77 1.83 -4.81
CA ALA A 212 -3.07 2.92 -5.44
C ALA A 212 -2.11 2.40 -6.50
N GLU A 213 -1.98 3.21 -7.53
CA GLU A 213 -1.09 3.01 -8.65
C GLU A 213 0.13 3.90 -8.47
N ARG A 214 1.32 3.34 -8.69
CA ARG A 214 2.58 4.07 -8.64
C ARG A 214 3.13 4.26 -10.05
N ASP A 215 3.34 5.51 -10.42
CA ASP A 215 3.94 5.84 -11.71
C ASP A 215 5.47 5.62 -11.69
N PRO A 216 6.16 5.58 -12.86
CA PRO A 216 7.61 5.42 -12.91
C PRO A 216 8.38 6.49 -12.13
N GLY A 217 7.84 7.71 -12.03
CA GLY A 217 8.36 8.83 -11.26
C GLY A 217 8.14 8.72 -9.75
N GLY A 218 7.47 7.67 -9.29
CA GLY A 218 7.27 7.35 -7.89
C GLY A 218 6.03 7.99 -7.26
N ARG A 219 5.20 8.71 -8.02
CA ARG A 219 3.97 9.32 -7.50
C ARG A 219 2.84 8.30 -7.38
N TRP A 220 1.99 8.50 -6.37
CA TRP A 220 0.83 7.68 -6.09
C TRP A 220 -0.44 8.29 -6.67
N ARG A 221 -1.25 7.46 -7.34
CA ARG A 221 -2.59 7.77 -7.82
C ARG A 221 -3.58 6.79 -7.22
N SER A 222 -4.60 7.31 -6.53
CA SER A 222 -5.67 6.47 -5.99
C SER A 222 -6.48 5.83 -7.12
N VAL A 223 -6.72 4.53 -7.04
CA VAL A 223 -7.59 3.75 -7.95
C VAL A 223 -8.88 3.38 -7.23
N VAL A 224 -8.78 2.94 -5.97
CA VAL A 224 -9.91 2.61 -5.11
C VAL A 224 -9.65 3.21 -3.73
N ASP A 225 -10.64 3.85 -3.13
CA ASP A 225 -10.62 4.23 -1.71
C ASP A 225 -12.03 4.13 -1.14
N ARG A 226 -12.28 3.07 -0.36
CA ARG A 226 -13.59 2.78 0.20
C ARG A 226 -13.50 2.15 1.58
N ALA A 227 -14.60 2.18 2.31
CA ALA A 227 -14.73 1.52 3.61
C ALA A 227 -16.00 0.67 3.65
N GLU A 228 -15.92 -0.47 4.32
CA GLU A 228 -17.04 -1.38 4.55
C GLU A 228 -17.32 -1.52 6.04
N MET A 229 -18.58 -1.37 6.43
CA MET A 229 -19.00 -1.36 7.84
C MET A 229 -19.21 -2.78 8.35
N THR A 230 -18.16 -3.43 8.85
CA THR A 230 -18.24 -4.81 9.37
C THR A 230 -18.51 -4.87 10.89
N ARG A 231 -18.19 -3.77 11.61
CA ARG A 231 -18.29 -3.64 13.06
C ARG A 231 -17.55 -4.76 13.79
N LEU A 232 -16.29 -5.01 13.44
CA LEU A 232 -15.47 -6.08 14.02
C LEU A 232 -15.44 -6.04 15.55
N GLY A 233 -15.43 -4.85 16.15
CA GLY A 233 -15.41 -4.66 17.59
C GLY A 233 -16.77 -4.60 18.28
N GLU A 234 -17.84 -4.93 17.58
CA GLU A 234 -19.17 -5.04 18.17
C GLU A 234 -19.16 -6.04 19.35
N GLY A 235 -19.55 -5.57 20.54
CA GLY A 235 -19.57 -6.39 21.74
C GLY A 235 -18.23 -6.53 22.48
N LEU A 236 -17.16 -5.87 22.03
CA LEU A 236 -15.85 -5.90 22.71
C LEU A 236 -15.89 -5.28 24.10
N ALA A 237 -16.45 -4.08 24.25
CA ALA A 237 -16.52 -3.42 25.57
C ALA A 237 -17.22 -4.27 26.66
N PRO A 238 -18.38 -4.91 26.38
CA PRO A 238 -19.04 -5.73 27.39
C PRO A 238 -18.47 -7.15 27.57
N ARG A 239 -17.85 -7.77 26.54
CA ARG A 239 -17.46 -9.20 26.58
C ARG A 239 -15.96 -9.45 26.50
N GLY A 240 -15.19 -8.46 26.07
CA GLY A 240 -13.76 -8.58 25.80
C GLY A 240 -13.39 -9.46 24.59
N VAL A 241 -14.37 -9.97 23.83
CA VAL A 241 -14.14 -10.91 22.73
C VAL A 241 -14.80 -10.44 21.42
N ILE A 242 -14.15 -10.73 20.30
CA ILE A 242 -14.73 -10.60 18.95
C ILE A 242 -15.71 -11.76 18.75
N SER A 243 -16.95 -11.42 18.37
CA SER A 243 -17.99 -12.42 18.09
C SER A 243 -17.78 -13.11 16.75
N GLU A 244 -18.20 -14.36 16.65
CA GLU A 244 -18.15 -15.13 15.39
C GLU A 244 -18.88 -14.42 14.25
N ALA A 245 -20.03 -13.80 14.54
CA ALA A 245 -20.78 -13.05 13.53
C ALA A 245 -20.02 -11.82 13.01
N ALA A 246 -19.26 -11.12 13.86
CA ALA A 246 -18.44 -9.98 13.45
C ALA A 246 -17.21 -10.43 12.65
N LEU A 247 -16.62 -11.57 13.03
CA LEU A 247 -15.53 -12.23 12.32
C LEU A 247 -15.97 -12.66 10.91
N GLU A 248 -17.14 -13.29 10.79
CA GLU A 248 -17.75 -13.74 9.54
C GLU A 248 -17.94 -12.58 8.54
N ARG A 249 -18.60 -11.51 8.96
CA ARG A 249 -18.78 -10.31 8.12
C ARG A 249 -17.45 -9.72 7.67
N THR A 250 -16.47 -9.68 8.57
CA THR A 250 -15.14 -9.13 8.28
C THR A 250 -14.37 -9.99 7.30
N ALA A 251 -14.44 -11.30 7.42
CA ALA A 251 -13.81 -12.22 6.49
C ALA A 251 -14.40 -12.11 5.08
N VAL A 252 -15.74 -12.01 4.96
CA VAL A 252 -16.42 -11.81 3.68
C VAL A 252 -15.97 -10.50 3.01
N ALA A 253 -15.92 -9.41 3.78
CA ALA A 253 -15.45 -8.11 3.28
C ALA A 253 -14.00 -8.17 2.76
N ILE A 254 -13.08 -8.73 3.56
CA ILE A 254 -11.67 -8.86 3.20
C ILE A 254 -11.49 -9.79 1.99
N ALA A 255 -12.22 -10.91 1.92
CA ALA A 255 -12.18 -11.81 0.76
C ALA A 255 -12.61 -11.07 -0.53
N GLY A 256 -13.69 -10.28 -0.46
CA GLY A 256 -14.13 -9.46 -1.59
C GLY A 256 -13.08 -8.41 -2.02
N MET A 257 -12.39 -7.80 -1.06
CA MET A 257 -11.28 -6.86 -1.32
C MET A 257 -10.08 -7.56 -1.99
N VAL A 258 -9.74 -8.78 -1.55
CA VAL A 258 -8.67 -9.60 -2.16
C VAL A 258 -9.01 -9.96 -3.60
N ASP A 259 -10.25 -10.37 -3.87
CA ASP A 259 -10.68 -10.69 -5.24
C ASP A 259 -10.70 -9.45 -6.14
N GLU A 260 -11.08 -8.29 -5.60
CA GLU A 260 -10.97 -7.01 -6.31
C GLU A 260 -9.50 -6.66 -6.60
N ALA A 261 -8.61 -6.81 -5.63
CA ALA A 261 -7.16 -6.59 -5.80
C ALA A 261 -6.58 -7.49 -6.90
N LYS A 262 -6.96 -8.79 -6.92
CA LYS A 262 -6.56 -9.73 -7.97
C LYS A 262 -7.02 -9.28 -9.36
N ARG A 263 -8.30 -8.87 -9.51
CA ARG A 263 -8.84 -8.36 -10.79
C ARG A 263 -8.14 -7.08 -11.25
N LEU A 264 -7.73 -6.23 -10.31
CA LEU A 264 -7.02 -4.98 -10.60
C LEU A 264 -5.52 -5.19 -10.90
N GLY A 265 -5.00 -6.41 -10.80
CA GLY A 265 -3.58 -6.70 -11.00
C GLY A 265 -2.69 -6.15 -9.89
N VAL A 266 -3.20 -6.08 -8.65
CA VAL A 266 -2.41 -5.66 -7.49
C VAL A 266 -1.24 -6.61 -7.26
N ARG A 267 -0.05 -6.03 -7.14
CA ARG A 267 1.21 -6.74 -6.94
C ARG A 267 1.43 -7.16 -5.50
N ALA A 268 0.99 -6.35 -4.55
CA ALA A 268 1.04 -6.70 -3.15
C ALA A 268 -0.05 -6.02 -2.32
N ILE A 269 -0.50 -6.72 -1.29
CA ILE A 269 -1.47 -6.27 -0.30
C ILE A 269 -0.76 -6.19 1.06
N ALA A 270 -0.81 -5.04 1.71
CA ALA A 270 -0.47 -4.91 3.13
C ALA A 270 -1.77 -4.80 3.94
N ALA A 271 -1.92 -5.61 4.98
CA ALA A 271 -3.09 -5.55 5.85
C ALA A 271 -2.69 -5.29 7.29
N VAL A 272 -3.32 -4.30 7.91
CA VAL A 272 -3.06 -3.90 9.30
C VAL A 272 -4.34 -3.97 10.13
N GLY A 273 -4.21 -4.35 11.39
CA GLY A 273 -5.28 -4.39 12.38
C GLY A 273 -5.03 -3.40 13.50
N THR A 274 -6.07 -2.70 13.96
CA THR A 274 -5.96 -1.63 14.98
C THR A 274 -6.57 -2.04 16.32
N ALA A 275 -7.01 -1.06 17.12
CA ALA A 275 -7.48 -1.22 18.49
C ALA A 275 -8.44 -2.40 18.75
N GLY A 276 -9.39 -2.66 17.85
CA GLY A 276 -10.35 -3.75 18.01
C GLY A 276 -9.70 -5.13 18.14
N LEU A 277 -8.70 -5.42 17.31
CA LEU A 277 -7.95 -6.69 17.34
C LEU A 277 -6.96 -6.74 18.51
N ARG A 278 -6.41 -5.60 18.93
CA ARG A 278 -5.47 -5.50 20.04
C ARG A 278 -6.11 -5.70 21.41
N ILE A 279 -7.34 -5.22 21.61
CA ILE A 279 -8.04 -5.25 22.91
C ILE A 279 -8.77 -6.59 23.13
N ALA A 280 -9.16 -7.26 22.04
CA ALA A 280 -9.85 -8.53 22.10
C ALA A 280 -8.97 -9.62 22.73
N SER A 281 -9.49 -10.34 23.73
CA SER A 281 -8.77 -11.47 24.33
C SER A 281 -8.60 -12.65 23.37
N ASN A 282 -9.44 -12.72 22.32
CA ASN A 282 -9.33 -13.67 21.22
C ASN A 282 -8.78 -13.04 19.92
N GLY A 283 -8.06 -11.91 20.01
CA GLY A 283 -7.51 -11.20 18.86
C GLY A 283 -6.64 -12.07 17.94
N ASP A 284 -5.68 -12.81 18.51
CA ASP A 284 -4.79 -13.69 17.74
C ASP A 284 -5.56 -14.81 17.01
N ALA A 285 -6.56 -15.40 17.68
CA ALA A 285 -7.42 -16.41 17.09
C ALA A 285 -8.27 -15.82 15.94
N ALA A 286 -8.77 -14.59 16.11
CA ALA A 286 -9.49 -13.88 15.06
C ALA A 286 -8.59 -13.58 13.84
N VAL A 287 -7.34 -13.14 14.05
CA VAL A 287 -6.36 -12.92 12.97
C VAL A 287 -6.07 -14.23 12.24
N ALA A 288 -5.85 -15.33 12.96
CA ALA A 288 -5.60 -16.64 12.37
C ALA A 288 -6.80 -17.12 11.52
N ALA A 289 -8.03 -16.93 12.02
CA ALA A 289 -9.25 -17.28 11.31
C ALA A 289 -9.47 -16.42 10.05
N LEU A 290 -9.24 -15.10 10.14
CA LEU A 290 -9.30 -14.20 8.98
C LEU A 290 -8.29 -14.63 7.92
N ARG A 291 -7.06 -14.96 8.31
CA ARG A 291 -6.04 -15.44 7.38
C ARG A 291 -6.43 -16.75 6.71
N ALA A 292 -6.90 -17.74 7.47
CA ALA A 292 -7.33 -19.02 6.92
C ALA A 292 -8.40 -18.89 5.84
N ARG A 293 -9.26 -17.86 5.96
CA ARG A 293 -10.40 -17.64 5.06
C ARG A 293 -10.10 -16.72 3.87
N THR A 294 -9.11 -15.84 4.01
CA THR A 294 -8.86 -14.76 3.05
C THR A 294 -7.48 -14.86 2.39
N GLY A 295 -6.57 -15.65 2.96
CA GLY A 295 -5.17 -15.73 2.58
C GLY A 295 -4.33 -14.52 3.05
N VAL A 296 -4.95 -13.49 3.63
CA VAL A 296 -4.27 -12.24 4.00
C VAL A 296 -3.75 -12.33 5.44
N GLN A 297 -2.46 -12.05 5.63
CA GLN A 297 -1.88 -11.85 6.95
C GLN A 297 -2.17 -10.42 7.41
N ILE A 298 -2.93 -10.29 8.50
CA ILE A 298 -3.15 -9.00 9.16
C ILE A 298 -2.07 -8.81 10.22
N GLU A 299 -1.37 -7.68 10.16
CA GLU A 299 -0.42 -7.24 11.17
C GLU A 299 -1.14 -6.36 12.20
N VAL A 300 -1.27 -6.80 13.44
CA VAL A 300 -1.87 -5.99 14.51
C VAL A 300 -0.84 -4.98 14.98
N ILE A 301 -1.09 -3.69 14.75
CA ILE A 301 -0.15 -2.62 15.04
C ILE A 301 -0.47 -1.93 16.38
N ALA A 302 0.59 -1.42 17.01
CA ALA A 302 0.49 -0.63 18.22
C ALA A 302 -0.18 0.73 17.93
N GLY A 303 -0.80 1.33 18.96
CA GLY A 303 -1.45 2.63 18.81
C GLY A 303 -0.46 3.72 18.40
N GLU A 304 0.78 3.63 18.90
CA GLU A 304 1.94 4.46 18.57
C GLU A 304 2.30 4.36 17.08
N GLU A 305 2.27 3.15 16.55
CA GLU A 305 2.58 2.86 15.15
C GLU A 305 1.50 3.40 14.20
N GLU A 306 0.21 3.31 14.59
CA GLU A 306 -0.90 3.84 13.79
C GLU A 306 -0.71 5.33 13.43
N GLY A 307 -0.25 6.14 14.38
CA GLY A 307 -0.03 7.57 14.15
C GLY A 307 1.36 7.92 13.65
N ARG A 308 2.38 7.08 13.86
CA ARG A 308 3.65 7.21 13.12
C ARG A 308 3.38 7.02 11.62
N LEU A 309 2.59 6.02 11.25
CA LEU A 309 2.19 5.81 9.86
C LEU A 309 1.31 6.96 9.33
N ALA A 310 0.42 7.53 10.14
CA ALA A 310 -0.31 8.74 9.74
C ALA A 310 0.63 9.95 9.48
N TYR A 311 1.70 10.10 10.27
CA TYR A 311 2.73 11.11 10.04
C TYR A 311 3.48 10.87 8.71
N VAL A 312 3.93 9.63 8.47
CA VAL A 312 4.56 9.23 7.19
C VAL A 312 3.61 9.48 6.01
N ALA A 313 2.31 9.24 6.18
CA ALA A 313 1.30 9.50 5.17
C ALA A 313 1.23 11.00 4.79
N ALA A 314 1.24 11.87 5.80
CA ALA A 314 1.23 13.32 5.60
C ALA A 314 2.50 13.78 4.88
N GLN A 315 3.67 13.29 5.28
CA GLN A 315 4.93 13.64 4.64
C GLN A 315 4.99 13.22 3.17
N ALA A 316 4.72 11.95 2.90
CA ALA A 316 4.78 11.40 1.55
C ALA A 316 3.70 12.04 0.66
N GLY A 317 2.51 12.32 1.21
CA GLY A 317 1.40 12.91 0.47
C GLY A 317 1.54 14.42 0.21
N LEU A 318 2.42 15.11 0.93
CA LEU A 318 2.61 16.58 0.82
C LEU A 318 4.03 16.98 0.37
N GLY A 319 4.94 16.02 0.21
CA GLY A 319 6.34 16.30 -0.16
C GLY A 319 7.10 17.06 0.93
N LEU A 320 6.81 16.76 2.20
CA LEU A 320 7.42 17.40 3.38
C LEU A 320 8.50 16.48 3.97
N ASP A 321 9.56 16.25 3.20
CA ASP A 321 10.63 15.29 3.50
C ASP A 321 11.75 15.85 4.38
N LYS A 322 11.77 17.17 4.61
CA LYS A 322 12.82 17.86 5.37
C LYS A 322 12.29 18.88 6.36
N GLY A 323 13.03 19.07 7.44
CA GLY A 323 12.75 20.06 8.48
C GLY A 323 11.78 19.55 9.53
N THR A 324 11.37 20.46 10.41
CA THR A 324 10.46 20.17 11.52
C THR A 324 9.00 20.18 11.07
N LEU A 325 8.29 19.10 11.40
CA LEU A 325 6.89 18.92 11.05
C LEU A 325 6.07 18.60 12.30
N VAL A 326 4.95 19.30 12.43
CA VAL A 326 3.90 18.93 13.38
C VAL A 326 2.67 18.49 12.59
N VAL A 327 2.24 17.26 12.83
CA VAL A 327 0.96 16.74 12.34
C VAL A 327 0.01 16.67 13.54
N PHE A 328 -1.17 17.26 13.41
CA PHE A 328 -2.21 17.10 14.41
C PHE A 328 -3.53 16.62 13.80
N ASP A 329 -4.21 15.72 14.51
CA ASP A 329 -5.55 15.23 14.17
C ASP A 329 -6.51 15.68 15.26
N THR A 330 -7.55 16.42 14.89
CA THR A 330 -8.56 16.87 15.84
C THR A 330 -9.88 16.12 15.65
N GLY A 331 -10.21 15.34 16.68
CA GLY A 331 -11.42 14.52 16.75
C GLY A 331 -12.53 15.14 17.59
N GLY A 332 -13.57 14.34 17.84
CA GLY A 332 -14.69 14.76 18.70
C GLY A 332 -14.33 14.80 20.19
N GLY A 333 -13.57 13.81 20.68
CA GLY A 333 -13.25 13.67 22.11
C GLY A 333 -11.83 14.09 22.51
N SER A 334 -10.89 14.04 21.57
CA SER A 334 -9.47 14.29 21.81
C SER A 334 -8.79 14.80 20.54
N SER A 335 -7.57 15.33 20.71
CA SER A 335 -6.68 15.71 19.61
C SER A 335 -5.34 15.03 19.80
N GLN A 336 -4.77 14.50 18.71
CA GLN A 336 -3.48 13.84 18.70
C GLN A 336 -2.45 14.73 18.03
N PHE A 337 -1.25 14.79 18.58
CA PHE A 337 -0.12 15.55 18.05
C PHE A 337 1.06 14.62 17.84
N THR A 338 1.67 14.72 16.66
CA THR A 338 2.93 14.08 16.31
C THR A 338 3.92 15.16 15.89
N PHE A 339 5.00 15.29 16.65
CA PHE A 339 6.14 16.14 16.36
C PHE A 339 7.24 15.27 15.76
N GLY A 340 7.88 15.76 14.71
CA GLY A 340 8.99 15.05 14.08
C GLY A 340 9.90 15.98 13.30
N HIS A 341 11.02 15.42 12.88
CA HIS A 341 11.96 16.03 11.96
C HIS A 341 12.28 15.06 10.84
N ASP A 342 12.31 15.56 9.60
CA ASP A 342 12.54 14.73 8.40
C ASP A 342 11.66 13.46 8.49
N GLY A 343 12.17 12.27 8.16
CA GLY A 343 11.40 11.01 8.26
C GLY A 343 11.16 10.47 9.68
N GLY A 344 11.61 11.14 10.73
CA GLY A 344 11.56 10.70 12.12
C GLY A 344 10.38 11.29 12.92
N VAL A 345 9.87 10.52 13.88
CA VAL A 345 8.93 11.02 14.90
C VAL A 345 9.68 11.20 16.21
N ASP A 346 9.67 12.42 16.75
CA ASP A 346 10.34 12.79 17.99
C ASP A 346 9.45 12.55 19.21
N GLU A 347 8.21 13.00 19.12
CA GLU A 347 7.25 12.92 20.22
C GLU A 347 5.84 12.76 19.67
N ARG A 348 5.05 11.92 20.34
CA ARG A 348 3.62 11.81 20.08
C ARG A 348 2.83 11.77 21.37
N PHE A 349 1.70 12.44 21.39
CA PHE A 349 0.76 12.38 22.50
C PHE A 349 -0.67 12.71 22.09
N SER A 350 -1.61 12.40 22.97
CA SER A 350 -3.01 12.79 22.87
C SER A 350 -3.34 13.74 24.01
N VAL A 351 -4.25 14.68 23.75
CA VAL A 351 -4.86 15.58 24.75
C VAL A 351 -6.38 15.45 24.68
N ASP A 352 -7.06 15.60 25.81
CA ASP A 352 -8.53 15.50 25.92
C ASP A 352 -9.22 16.79 25.44
N VAL A 353 -8.77 17.31 24.30
CA VAL A 353 -9.31 18.50 23.63
C VAL A 353 -9.97 18.04 22.35
N GLY A 354 -11.30 18.07 22.30
CA GLY A 354 -12.07 17.62 21.14
C GLY A 354 -13.33 18.45 20.92
N ALA A 355 -13.78 18.49 19.66
CA ALA A 355 -14.86 19.38 19.24
C ALA A 355 -16.19 19.12 19.99
N VAL A 356 -16.55 17.86 20.24
CA VAL A 356 -17.79 17.50 20.97
C VAL A 356 -17.73 18.01 22.40
N ARG A 357 -16.61 17.77 23.09
CA ARG A 357 -16.41 18.16 24.50
C ARG A 357 -16.56 19.67 24.70
N TYR A 358 -15.98 20.48 23.82
CA TYR A 358 -16.11 21.94 23.92
C TYR A 358 -17.45 22.47 23.41
N THR A 359 -18.06 21.81 22.42
CA THR A 359 -19.43 22.11 22.03
C THR A 359 -20.37 21.93 23.21
N GLU A 360 -20.31 20.81 23.92
CA GLU A 360 -21.16 20.54 25.09
C GLU A 360 -20.88 21.53 26.22
N ARG A 361 -19.60 21.76 26.55
CA ARG A 361 -19.18 22.62 27.66
C ARG A 361 -19.58 24.09 27.47
N PHE A 362 -19.48 24.61 26.26
CA PHE A 362 -19.71 26.02 25.95
C PHE A 362 -20.97 26.27 25.09
N ARG A 363 -21.77 25.22 24.82
CA ARG A 363 -22.99 25.29 24.00
C ARG A 363 -22.72 25.86 22.60
N LEU A 364 -21.62 25.45 21.99
CA LEU A 364 -21.16 25.97 20.69
C LEU A 364 -21.99 25.47 19.51
N ASP A 365 -22.98 24.61 19.75
CA ASP A 365 -24.04 24.23 18.81
C ASP A 365 -25.06 25.36 18.58
N HIS A 366 -25.10 26.38 19.45
CA HIS A 366 -25.95 27.57 19.30
C HIS A 366 -25.19 28.72 18.63
N ALA A 367 -25.92 29.79 18.28
CA ALA A 367 -25.29 31.08 18.04
C ALA A 367 -24.74 31.62 19.37
N VAL A 368 -23.47 32.06 19.39
CA VAL A 368 -22.77 32.48 20.61
C VAL A 368 -22.20 33.88 20.47
N SER A 369 -22.15 34.59 21.60
CA SER A 369 -21.56 35.93 21.66
C SER A 369 -20.03 35.87 21.54
N PRO A 370 -19.38 36.97 21.14
CA PRO A 370 -17.92 37.07 21.17
C PRO A 370 -17.31 36.73 22.54
N GLU A 371 -18.04 37.00 23.63
CA GLU A 371 -17.56 36.70 24.98
C GLU A 371 -17.47 35.21 25.25
N VAL A 372 -18.51 34.44 24.92
CA VAL A 372 -18.50 32.98 25.06
C VAL A 372 -17.41 32.36 24.19
N LEU A 373 -17.21 32.89 22.98
CA LEU A 373 -16.14 32.45 22.09
C LEU A 373 -14.75 32.68 22.69
N ARG A 374 -14.51 33.87 23.27
CA ARG A 374 -13.24 34.16 23.97
C ARG A 374 -13.00 33.21 25.14
N GLN A 375 -14.03 32.91 25.92
CA GLN A 375 -13.94 31.95 27.04
C GLN A 375 -13.61 30.54 26.56
N ALA A 376 -14.23 30.08 25.46
CA ALA A 376 -13.94 28.79 24.85
C ALA A 376 -12.49 28.71 24.37
N LEU A 377 -12.00 29.71 23.63
CA LEU A 377 -10.62 29.78 23.16
C LEU A 377 -9.60 29.82 24.31
N ALA A 378 -9.89 30.57 25.37
CA ALA A 378 -9.03 30.63 26.56
C ALA A 378 -8.96 29.26 27.26
N ALA A 379 -10.08 28.57 27.41
CA ALA A 379 -10.11 27.22 27.98
C ALA A 379 -9.35 26.20 27.10
N MET A 380 -9.54 26.25 25.78
CA MET A 380 -8.77 25.41 24.84
C MET A 380 -7.27 25.67 24.95
N SER A 381 -6.85 26.94 25.10
CA SER A 381 -5.44 27.30 25.25
C SER A 381 -4.81 26.69 26.51
N ILE A 382 -5.55 26.72 27.63
CA ILE A 382 -5.11 26.09 28.90
C ILE A 382 -4.96 24.58 28.73
N ASP A 383 -5.99 23.93 28.17
CA ASP A 383 -6.03 22.47 28.03
C ASP A 383 -5.04 21.98 26.93
N LEU A 384 -4.62 22.87 26.02
CA LEU A 384 -3.54 22.67 25.03
C LEU A 384 -2.16 23.15 25.52
N SER A 385 -1.97 23.48 26.79
CA SER A 385 -0.71 24.03 27.32
C SER A 385 0.54 23.17 27.03
N ARG A 386 0.39 21.85 26.80
CA ARG A 386 1.50 20.95 26.43
C ARG A 386 2.21 21.32 25.12
N ILE A 387 1.52 22.01 24.20
CA ILE A 387 2.13 22.51 22.95
C ILE A 387 2.59 23.97 23.05
N ALA A 388 2.24 24.68 24.13
CA ALA A 388 2.58 26.08 24.30
C ALA A 388 4.10 26.29 24.49
N GLY A 389 4.63 27.38 23.91
CA GLY A 389 6.03 27.77 24.08
C GLY A 389 7.03 26.91 23.30
N ARG A 390 6.56 25.95 22.50
CA ARG A 390 7.41 25.17 21.59
C ARG A 390 7.90 26.05 20.41
N PRO A 391 9.08 25.75 19.84
CA PRO A 391 9.51 26.40 18.61
C PRO A 391 8.48 26.23 17.50
N ALA A 392 8.31 27.26 16.67
CA ALA A 392 7.43 27.17 15.51
C ALA A 392 7.99 26.15 14.51
N PRO A 393 7.20 25.14 14.08
CA PRO A 393 7.70 24.16 13.12
C PRO A 393 7.80 24.75 11.72
N ASP A 394 8.63 24.17 10.86
CA ASP A 394 8.73 24.55 9.46
C ASP A 394 7.40 24.30 8.74
N ALA A 395 6.77 23.15 9.01
CA ALA A 395 5.46 22.79 8.50
C ALA A 395 4.47 22.40 9.61
N LEU A 396 3.21 22.83 9.45
CA LEU A 396 2.09 22.40 10.29
C LEU A 396 1.06 21.74 9.38
N VAL A 397 0.71 20.49 9.70
CA VAL A 397 -0.29 19.72 8.98
C VAL A 397 -1.44 19.39 9.91
N ALA A 398 -2.66 19.62 9.41
CA ALA A 398 -3.89 19.34 10.13
C ALA A 398 -4.67 18.23 9.44
N MET A 399 -5.26 17.35 10.25
CA MET A 399 -6.08 16.22 9.82
C MET A 399 -7.40 16.18 10.59
N GLY A 400 -8.32 15.36 10.11
CA GLY A 400 -9.55 15.04 10.81
C GLY A 400 -10.80 15.70 10.23
N GLY A 401 -11.94 15.33 10.79
CA GLY A 401 -13.25 15.70 10.24
C GLY A 401 -13.53 17.19 10.29
N ALA A 402 -13.08 17.90 11.32
CA ALA A 402 -13.26 19.35 11.41
C ALA A 402 -12.45 20.04 10.30
N VAL A 403 -11.16 19.72 10.19
CA VAL A 403 -10.23 20.29 9.20
C VAL A 403 -10.75 20.10 7.78
N THR A 404 -11.12 18.86 7.42
CA THR A 404 -11.63 18.56 6.07
C THR A 404 -12.94 19.29 5.75
N ASN A 405 -13.82 19.52 6.73
CA ASN A 405 -15.03 20.35 6.55
C ASN A 405 -14.70 21.84 6.42
N LEU A 406 -13.74 22.38 7.19
CA LEU A 406 -13.27 23.75 7.03
C LEU A 406 -12.73 23.97 5.61
N THR A 407 -11.94 23.02 5.10
CA THR A 407 -11.42 23.05 3.73
C THR A 407 -12.51 22.96 2.68
N ALA A 408 -13.50 22.08 2.87
CA ALA A 408 -14.63 21.96 1.95
C ALA A 408 -15.48 23.24 1.90
N VAL A 409 -15.68 23.92 3.03
CA VAL A 409 -16.36 25.22 3.10
C VAL A 409 -15.55 26.34 2.44
N MET A 410 -14.23 26.36 2.63
CA MET A 410 -13.34 27.31 1.95
C MET A 410 -13.47 27.22 0.43
N HIS A 411 -13.54 26.00 -0.12
CA HIS A 411 -13.67 25.74 -1.55
C HIS A 411 -15.13 25.71 -2.06
N GLY A 412 -16.12 25.82 -1.17
CA GLY A 412 -17.54 25.74 -1.54
C GLY A 412 -17.94 24.38 -2.17
N LEU A 413 -17.37 23.27 -1.69
CA LEU A 413 -17.58 21.94 -2.26
C LEU A 413 -19.00 21.42 -1.97
N ALA A 414 -19.87 21.39 -2.99
CA ALA A 414 -21.20 20.78 -2.86
C ALA A 414 -21.11 19.25 -2.64
N THR A 415 -20.12 18.62 -3.26
CA THR A 415 -19.77 17.20 -3.08
C THR A 415 -18.33 17.14 -2.60
N TYR A 416 -18.06 16.32 -1.57
CA TYR A 416 -16.71 16.16 -1.03
C TYR A 416 -15.76 15.61 -2.10
N ASP A 417 -14.64 16.31 -2.32
CA ASP A 417 -13.57 15.88 -3.21
C ASP A 417 -12.24 15.79 -2.43
N PRO A 418 -11.75 14.56 -2.13
CA PRO A 418 -10.50 14.37 -1.40
C PRO A 418 -9.27 14.88 -2.15
N ALA A 419 -9.32 14.99 -3.49
CA ALA A 419 -8.21 15.50 -4.28
C ALA A 419 -8.06 17.03 -4.12
N VAL A 420 -9.17 17.74 -3.94
CA VAL A 420 -9.16 19.19 -3.65
C VAL A 420 -8.75 19.44 -2.20
N VAL A 421 -9.24 18.62 -1.27
CA VAL A 421 -8.95 18.78 0.17
C VAL A 421 -7.49 18.48 0.48
N GLN A 422 -6.90 17.42 -0.10
CA GLN A 422 -5.51 17.06 0.12
C GLN A 422 -4.56 18.18 -0.33
N GLY A 423 -3.70 18.64 0.57
CA GLY A 423 -2.69 19.65 0.27
C GLY A 423 -3.21 21.09 0.22
N SER A 424 -4.51 21.32 0.44
CA SER A 424 -5.05 22.66 0.61
C SER A 424 -4.37 23.37 1.79
N VAL A 425 -4.09 24.65 1.62
CA VAL A 425 -3.50 25.50 2.67
C VAL A 425 -4.58 26.44 3.19
N LEU A 426 -4.85 26.38 4.50
CA LEU A 426 -5.76 27.31 5.17
C LEU A 426 -4.91 28.28 5.99
N ASP A 427 -5.14 29.56 5.77
CA ASP A 427 -4.53 30.61 6.57
C ASP A 427 -5.42 31.02 7.75
N ARG A 428 -4.84 31.81 8.64
CA ARG A 428 -5.49 32.33 9.83
C ARG A 428 -6.76 33.12 9.50
N ALA A 429 -6.74 33.93 8.45
CA ALA A 429 -7.86 34.79 8.09
C ALA A 429 -9.07 33.97 7.64
N GLU A 430 -8.84 32.88 6.90
CA GLU A 430 -9.89 31.96 6.50
C GLU A 430 -10.51 31.23 7.70
N ILE A 431 -9.70 30.80 8.67
CA ILE A 431 -10.19 30.19 9.91
C ILE A 431 -11.03 31.20 10.71
N ASP A 432 -10.54 32.43 10.87
CA ASP A 432 -11.27 33.49 11.59
C ASP A 432 -12.59 33.85 10.88
N ARG A 433 -12.60 33.92 9.54
CA ARG A 433 -13.83 34.12 8.75
C ARG A 433 -14.86 33.02 9.01
N GLN A 434 -14.43 31.77 9.06
CA GLN A 434 -15.32 30.64 9.31
C GLN A 434 -15.80 30.59 10.77
N ILE A 435 -14.95 30.93 11.76
CA ILE A 435 -15.36 31.07 13.16
C ILE A 435 -16.47 32.12 13.27
N GLU A 436 -16.32 33.28 12.62
CA GLU A 436 -17.35 34.33 12.59
C GLU A 436 -18.65 33.85 11.92
N LEU A 437 -18.54 33.13 10.80
CA LEU A 437 -19.67 32.52 10.10
C LEU A 437 -20.46 31.57 11.01
N TYR A 438 -19.76 30.69 11.73
CA TYR A 438 -20.37 29.65 12.56
C TYR A 438 -20.91 30.21 13.87
N ARG A 439 -20.18 31.11 14.56
CA ARG A 439 -20.65 31.65 15.85
C ARG A 439 -21.95 32.43 15.74
N ALA A 440 -22.23 33.03 14.57
CA ALA A 440 -23.43 33.81 14.33
C ALA A 440 -24.68 32.96 13.99
N ARG A 441 -24.54 31.63 13.91
CA ARG A 441 -25.60 30.68 13.52
C ARG A 441 -25.68 29.52 14.50
N ASP A 442 -26.85 28.96 14.69
CA ASP A 442 -27.01 27.68 15.37
C ASP A 442 -26.72 26.50 14.43
N ALA A 443 -26.72 25.29 14.98
CA ALA A 443 -26.45 24.06 14.25
C ALA A 443 -27.42 23.85 13.08
N GLU A 444 -28.70 24.20 13.22
CA GLU A 444 -29.68 24.05 12.15
C GLU A 444 -29.35 24.96 10.97
N ALA A 445 -29.13 26.26 11.20
CA ALA A 445 -28.76 27.20 10.16
C ALA A 445 -27.40 26.86 9.52
N ARG A 446 -26.46 26.29 10.28
CA ARG A 446 -25.16 25.83 9.75
C ARG A 446 -25.30 24.67 8.76
N ARG A 447 -26.33 23.82 8.86
CA ARG A 447 -26.53 22.68 7.92
C ARG A 447 -26.74 23.13 6.47
N ALA A 448 -27.12 24.39 6.25
CA ALA A 448 -27.28 24.98 4.93
C ALA A 448 -25.97 25.54 4.32
N ILE A 449 -24.85 25.53 5.06
CA ILE A 449 -23.56 26.03 4.56
C ILE A 449 -22.98 25.02 3.57
N VAL A 450 -22.73 25.47 2.33
CA VAL A 450 -22.10 24.64 1.28
C VAL A 450 -20.70 24.20 1.73
N GLY A 451 -20.38 22.91 1.56
CA GLY A 451 -19.14 22.30 2.04
C GLY A 451 -19.20 21.72 3.45
N LEU A 452 -20.16 22.15 4.29
CA LEU A 452 -20.30 21.64 5.64
C LEU A 452 -21.22 20.42 5.67
N GLN A 453 -20.69 19.27 6.08
CA GLN A 453 -21.49 18.06 6.25
C GLN A 453 -22.54 18.28 7.35
N PRO A 454 -23.83 17.97 7.11
CA PRO A 454 -24.90 18.23 8.08
C PRO A 454 -24.68 17.59 9.46
N LYS A 455 -24.05 16.41 9.51
CA LYS A 455 -23.70 15.69 10.75
C LYS A 455 -22.58 16.37 11.56
N ARG A 456 -21.89 17.36 10.99
CA ARG A 456 -20.78 18.09 11.63
C ARG A 456 -21.18 19.51 12.05
N ALA A 457 -22.36 19.99 11.66
CA ALA A 457 -22.82 21.35 11.93
C ALA A 457 -22.85 21.73 13.43
N GLU A 458 -23.14 20.77 14.30
CA GLU A 458 -23.17 20.97 15.76
C GLU A 458 -21.78 21.24 16.35
N VAL A 459 -20.74 20.63 15.79
CA VAL A 459 -19.39 20.61 16.38
C VAL A 459 -18.37 21.45 15.63
N ILE A 460 -18.71 21.96 14.44
CA ILE A 460 -17.75 22.63 13.56
C ILE A 460 -17.15 23.91 14.17
N LEU A 461 -17.94 24.69 14.93
CA LEU A 461 -17.43 25.90 15.59
C LEU A 461 -16.32 25.55 16.58
N ALA A 462 -16.54 24.54 17.43
CA ALA A 462 -15.53 24.06 18.37
C ALA A 462 -14.28 23.55 17.64
N GLY A 463 -14.46 22.79 16.55
CA GLY A 463 -13.35 22.32 15.72
C GLY A 463 -12.52 23.46 15.13
N ALA A 464 -13.17 24.51 14.61
CA ALA A 464 -12.51 25.71 14.09
C ALA A 464 -11.71 26.43 15.19
N CYS A 465 -12.28 26.57 16.38
CA CYS A 465 -11.61 27.16 17.53
C CYS A 465 -10.37 26.36 17.97
N ILE A 466 -10.45 25.03 18.00
CA ILE A 466 -9.30 24.18 18.34
C ILE A 466 -8.17 24.39 17.34
N VAL A 467 -8.46 24.33 16.03
CA VAL A 467 -7.46 24.58 14.97
C VAL A 467 -6.83 25.96 15.15
N ARG A 468 -7.65 26.99 15.39
CA ARG A 468 -7.18 28.36 15.61
C ARG A 468 -6.25 28.48 16.82
N THR A 469 -6.59 27.85 17.93
CA THR A 469 -5.75 27.82 19.14
C THR A 469 -4.44 27.08 18.90
N VAL A 470 -4.44 25.96 18.16
CA VAL A 470 -3.21 25.23 17.80
C VAL A 470 -2.29 26.10 16.95
N MET A 471 -2.83 26.81 15.95
CA MET A 471 -2.06 27.74 15.13
C MET A 471 -1.39 28.84 15.98
N ASP A 472 -2.13 29.42 16.94
CA ASP A 472 -1.62 30.45 17.84
C ASP A 472 -0.50 29.91 18.75
N LEU A 473 -0.70 28.74 19.36
CA LEU A 473 0.28 28.15 20.27
C LEU A 473 1.57 27.70 19.58
N LEU A 474 1.50 27.29 18.32
CA LEU A 474 2.66 26.88 17.50
C LEU A 474 3.22 28.02 16.64
N GLY A 475 2.68 29.24 16.75
CA GLY A 475 3.18 30.41 16.02
C GLY A 475 3.03 30.34 14.50
N LYS A 476 2.04 29.60 13.97
CA LYS A 476 1.83 29.42 12.53
C LYS A 476 0.68 30.28 12.01
N GLN A 477 0.89 30.92 10.85
CA GLN A 477 -0.15 31.70 10.17
C GLN A 477 -0.97 30.87 9.18
N SER A 478 -0.52 29.67 8.84
CA SER A 478 -1.22 28.73 7.99
C SER A 478 -0.85 27.29 8.34
N PHE A 479 -1.67 26.35 7.88
CA PHE A 479 -1.39 24.93 7.91
C PHE A 479 -1.82 24.28 6.60
N THR A 480 -1.23 23.12 6.30
CA THR A 480 -1.59 22.29 5.15
C THR A 480 -2.51 21.16 5.58
N VAL A 481 -3.52 20.84 4.79
CA VAL A 481 -4.50 19.80 5.10
C VAL A 481 -4.01 18.45 4.58
N SER A 482 -4.10 17.41 5.40
CA SER A 482 -3.95 16.03 4.94
C SER A 482 -5.24 15.23 5.17
N ASP A 483 -5.78 14.68 4.08
CA ASP A 483 -6.83 13.66 4.09
C ASP A 483 -6.23 12.23 4.06
N ARG A 484 -4.90 12.14 4.15
CA ARG A 484 -4.15 10.88 4.13
C ARG A 484 -3.91 10.41 5.57
N GLY A 485 -4.56 9.33 5.96
CA GLY A 485 -4.33 8.64 7.24
C GLY A 485 -3.56 7.32 7.11
N LEU A 486 -3.71 6.45 8.12
CA LEU A 486 -3.02 5.16 8.28
C LEU A 486 -2.79 4.37 6.97
N ARG A 487 -3.84 4.12 6.19
CA ARG A 487 -3.76 3.30 4.96
C ARG A 487 -2.77 3.86 3.92
N HIS A 488 -2.64 5.18 3.83
CA HIS A 488 -1.69 5.83 2.94
C HIS A 488 -0.26 5.78 3.49
N GLY A 489 -0.12 5.82 4.82
CA GLY A 489 1.16 5.63 5.50
C GLY A 489 1.72 4.23 5.30
N VAL A 490 0.87 3.21 5.50
CA VAL A 490 1.22 1.81 5.23
C VAL A 490 1.64 1.63 3.77
N LEU A 491 0.88 2.20 2.83
CA LEU A 491 1.20 2.14 1.40
C LEU A 491 2.58 2.75 1.11
N ALA A 492 2.82 3.97 1.60
CA ALA A 492 4.07 4.69 1.40
C ALA A 492 5.26 3.98 2.04
N GLU A 493 5.11 3.42 3.24
CA GLU A 493 6.21 2.74 3.92
C GLU A 493 6.51 1.36 3.32
N ARG A 494 5.48 0.55 3.10
CA ARG A 494 5.64 -0.84 2.65
C ARG A 494 6.04 -0.90 1.18
N PHE A 495 5.55 0.03 0.35
CA PHE A 495 5.68 -0.03 -1.11
C PHE A 495 6.27 1.24 -1.75
N GLY A 496 6.67 2.23 -0.94
CA GLY A 496 7.39 3.42 -1.39
C GLY A 496 8.83 3.13 -1.84
N ALA A 497 9.58 4.21 -2.11
CA ALA A 497 11.01 4.12 -2.42
C ALA A 497 11.83 3.71 -1.18
#